data_AF-A0A1X0IN68-F1
#
_entry.id   AF-A0A1X0IN68-F1
#
_cell.length_a   1.000
_cell.length_b   1.000
_cell.length_c   1.000
_cell.angle_alpha   90.00
_cell.angle_beta   90.00
_cell.angle_gamma   90.00
#
_symmetry.space_group_name_H-M   'P 1'
#
loop_
_entity.id
_entity.type
_entity.pdbx_description
1 polymer ?
#
loop_
_entity_poly.entity_id
_entity_poly.type
_entity_poly.pdbx_seq_one_letter_code
_entity_poly.pdbx_strand_id
1 'polypeptide(L)'
;MTQFTFDAPTVIRIKRDGGRLSDEAIDWVIDAYTHGRVADEQMSALLMAIFLRGMDRGEISRWTFAMMASGERLDFSDLDRPTVDKHSTGGVGDKITIPLVPVVAACGAAVPQAAGRGLGHTGGTLDKLESIPGFTAEISKAQVRQQLSEIGAAIFAAGELAPADRKIYALRDVTGTVESLPLIASSVMSKKLAEGADALVLDVKVGRGAFLKTEEESRELAATMVELGLSHGVPTVAVLTDMDVPLGRTVGNALEVAESLEVLAGGGPDDVVELTVRLAGEMLELAGIDGRDPAQTLRDGTAMDHFRALVAAQGGDVHAQLPIGAHSETVSAPRGGTMGDIDALAMGLAVWRLGAGRAAPGQPVQFGAGVRIHRRPGEPVSAGEPLFTLYTDTPERIPAAMGELDGAFSVVDTAPPKSRPLIIDRIAR
;
A
#
# COMPACT_ATOMS: atom_id res chain seq x y z
N MET A 1 21.47 -9.82 40.76
CA MET A 1 20.96 -8.50 40.35
C MET A 1 19.63 -8.75 39.65
N THR A 2 18.60 -8.01 40.03
CA THR A 2 17.16 -8.36 39.96
C THR A 2 16.66 -8.69 38.56
N GLN A 3 16.08 -9.87 38.41
CA GLN A 3 15.54 -10.45 37.17
C GLN A 3 14.18 -9.83 36.73
N PHE A 4 13.77 -8.69 37.32
CA PHE A 4 12.41 -8.14 37.21
C PHE A 4 12.39 -6.59 37.21
N THR A 5 13.03 -5.94 36.24
CA THR A 5 12.88 -4.47 36.08
C THR A 5 11.57 -4.10 35.39
N PHE A 6 11.06 -4.96 34.51
CA PHE A 6 9.82 -4.74 33.76
C PHE A 6 8.93 -6.00 33.75
N ASP A 7 7.63 -5.77 33.82
CA ASP A 7 6.56 -6.75 33.61
C ASP A 7 5.43 -6.11 32.80
N ALA A 8 4.64 -6.92 32.09
CA ALA A 8 3.61 -6.40 31.20
C ALA A 8 2.55 -5.55 31.94
N PRO A 9 1.97 -5.99 33.08
CA PRO A 9 1.06 -5.14 33.87
C PRO A 9 1.62 -3.76 34.23
N THR A 10 2.91 -3.67 34.55
CA THR A 10 3.58 -2.40 34.88
C THR A 10 3.71 -1.49 33.66
N VAL A 11 4.15 -2.02 32.51
CA VAL A 11 4.23 -1.26 31.25
C VAL A 11 2.85 -0.78 30.80
N ILE A 12 1.84 -1.66 30.84
CA ILE A 12 0.46 -1.33 30.49
C ILE A 12 -0.09 -0.23 31.41
N ARG A 13 0.12 -0.33 32.73
CA ARG A 13 -0.36 0.67 33.71
C ARG A 13 0.22 2.05 33.42
N ILE A 14 1.53 2.14 33.13
CA ILE A 14 2.18 3.42 32.80
C ILE A 14 1.47 4.06 31.62
N LYS A 15 1.34 3.34 30.50
CA LYS A 15 0.73 3.91 29.29
C LYS A 15 -0.77 4.19 29.46
N ARG A 16 -1.53 3.29 30.10
CA ARG A 16 -2.97 3.45 30.40
C ARG A 16 -3.24 4.76 31.16
N ASP A 17 -2.39 5.06 32.15
CA ASP A 17 -2.51 6.23 33.02
C ASP A 17 -1.94 7.51 32.35
N GLY A 18 -1.58 7.45 31.07
CA GLY A 18 -1.08 8.59 30.28
C GLY A 18 0.42 8.86 30.45
N GLY A 19 1.15 7.96 31.11
CA GLY A 19 2.58 8.06 31.28
C GLY A 19 3.37 7.71 30.02
N ARG A 20 4.58 8.26 29.94
CA ARG A 20 5.58 7.92 28.93
C ARG A 20 6.27 6.61 29.30
N LEU A 21 6.40 5.69 28.36
CA LEU A 21 7.24 4.49 28.47
C LEU A 21 8.70 4.90 28.33
N SER A 22 9.61 4.34 29.14
CA SER A 22 11.05 4.52 28.93
C SER A 22 11.54 3.67 27.76
N ASP A 23 12.72 3.99 27.24
CA ASP A 23 13.29 3.26 26.12
C ASP A 23 13.53 1.78 26.46
N GLU A 24 13.97 1.51 27.70
CA GLU A 24 14.17 0.14 28.20
C GLU A 24 12.85 -0.62 28.37
N ALA A 25 11.75 0.08 28.71
CA ALA A 25 10.43 -0.53 28.81
C ALA A 25 9.90 -0.94 27.42
N ILE A 26 10.13 -0.10 26.41
CA ILE A 26 9.77 -0.36 25.01
C ILE A 26 10.58 -1.55 24.49
N ASP A 27 11.90 -1.55 24.70
CA ASP A 27 12.77 -2.65 24.28
C ASP A 27 12.36 -3.97 24.90
N TRP A 28 12.13 -3.95 26.21
CA TRP A 28 11.71 -5.13 26.93
C TRP A 28 10.38 -5.68 26.41
N VAL A 29 9.36 -4.83 26.20
CA VAL A 29 8.02 -5.33 25.81
C VAL A 29 8.01 -5.85 24.37
N ILE A 30 8.73 -5.20 23.44
CA ILE A 30 8.84 -5.66 22.06
C ILE A 30 9.60 -6.99 22.00
N ASP A 31 10.75 -7.09 22.67
CA ASP A 31 11.54 -8.33 22.72
C ASP A 31 10.76 -9.47 23.41
N ALA A 32 10.14 -9.19 24.56
CA ALA A 32 9.36 -10.16 25.30
C ALA A 32 8.12 -10.63 24.53
N TYR A 33 7.43 -9.74 23.79
CA TYR A 33 6.32 -10.14 22.93
C TYR A 33 6.78 -10.96 21.74
N THR A 34 7.86 -10.56 21.08
CA THR A 34 8.45 -11.29 19.94
C THR A 34 8.73 -12.75 20.34
N HIS A 35 9.35 -12.96 21.51
CA HIS A 35 9.71 -14.27 22.05
C HIS A 35 8.62 -14.97 22.89
N GLY A 36 7.37 -14.49 22.85
CA GLY A 36 6.23 -15.16 23.50
C GLY A 36 6.20 -15.12 25.03
N ARG A 37 6.98 -14.23 25.65
CA ARG A 37 6.97 -13.98 27.11
C ARG A 37 5.88 -12.99 27.55
N VAL A 38 5.37 -12.18 26.62
CA VAL A 38 4.17 -11.36 26.79
C VAL A 38 3.03 -12.03 26.01
N ALA A 39 1.90 -12.25 26.67
CA ALA A 39 0.73 -12.87 26.06
C ALA A 39 -0.03 -11.89 25.16
N ASP A 40 -0.82 -12.40 24.21
CA ASP A 40 -1.58 -11.57 23.28
C ASP A 40 -2.58 -10.67 24.01
N GLU A 41 -3.18 -11.12 25.12
CA GLU A 41 -4.12 -10.31 25.91
C GLU A 41 -3.41 -9.10 26.56
N GLN A 42 -2.16 -9.30 26.99
CA GLN A 42 -1.35 -8.25 27.58
C GLN A 42 -0.89 -7.24 26.53
N MET A 43 -0.41 -7.72 25.38
CA MET A 43 -0.03 -6.84 24.27
C MET A 43 -1.26 -6.09 23.74
N SER A 44 -2.43 -6.74 23.61
CA SER A 44 -3.69 -6.09 23.22
C SER A 44 -4.06 -4.94 24.15
N ALA A 45 -3.93 -5.15 25.47
CA ALA A 45 -4.19 -4.11 26.45
C ALA A 45 -3.22 -2.92 26.33
N LEU A 46 -1.94 -3.19 26.03
CA LEU A 46 -0.95 -2.12 25.76
C LEU A 46 -1.27 -1.38 24.46
N LEU A 47 -1.59 -2.09 23.38
CA LEU A 47 -1.95 -1.49 22.09
C LEU A 47 -3.20 -0.61 22.21
N MET A 48 -4.21 -1.04 22.96
CA MET A 48 -5.38 -0.21 23.26
C MET A 48 -5.03 1.00 24.13
N ALA A 49 -4.13 0.85 25.10
CA ALA A 49 -3.64 2.00 25.87
C ALA A 49 -2.90 3.02 24.97
N ILE A 50 -2.07 2.56 24.03
CA ILE A 50 -1.41 3.41 23.03
C ILE A 50 -2.44 4.06 22.10
N PHE A 51 -3.44 3.31 21.65
CA PHE A 51 -4.52 3.84 20.82
C PHE A 51 -5.24 5.01 21.50
N LEU A 52 -5.54 4.90 22.80
CA LEU A 52 -6.28 5.91 23.57
C LEU A 52 -5.44 7.06 24.11
N ARG A 53 -4.11 6.88 24.24
CA ARG A 53 -3.21 7.85 24.89
C ARG A 53 -2.11 8.40 23.98
N GLY A 54 -1.92 7.79 22.82
CA GLY A 54 -0.83 8.11 21.90
C GLY A 54 0.56 7.71 22.42
N MET A 55 1.55 8.13 21.65
CA MET A 55 2.97 8.07 21.97
C MET A 55 3.61 9.39 21.60
N ASP A 56 4.58 9.87 22.38
CA ASP A 56 5.40 11.00 21.96
C ASP A 56 6.42 10.59 20.88
N ARG A 57 7.06 11.57 20.24
CA ARG A 57 8.02 11.33 19.15
C ARG A 57 9.16 10.38 19.54
N GLY A 58 9.66 10.48 20.78
CA GLY A 58 10.72 9.60 21.25
C GLY A 58 10.23 8.18 21.48
N GLU A 59 9.00 8.00 21.98
CA GLU A 59 8.37 6.69 22.12
C GLU A 59 8.14 6.04 20.75
N ILE A 60 7.61 6.78 19.77
CA ILE A 60 7.42 6.30 18.39
C ILE A 60 8.76 5.87 17.79
N SER A 61 9.80 6.71 17.91
CA SER A 61 11.13 6.41 17.41
C SER A 61 11.70 5.14 18.02
N ARG A 62 11.63 5.00 19.35
CA ARG A 62 12.14 3.81 20.03
C ARG A 62 11.33 2.57 19.71
N TRP A 63 10.01 2.66 19.65
CA TRP A 63 9.12 1.56 19.30
C TRP A 63 9.40 1.05 17.89
N THR A 64 9.55 1.96 16.92
CA THR A 64 9.94 1.66 15.54
C THR A 64 11.28 0.92 15.51
N PHE A 65 12.29 1.44 16.21
CA PHE A 65 13.62 0.83 16.24
C PHE A 65 13.61 -0.56 16.89
N ALA A 66 12.93 -0.73 18.01
CA ALA A 66 12.81 -2.02 18.68
C ALA A 66 12.12 -3.06 17.79
N MET A 67 11.08 -2.67 17.05
CA MET A 67 10.41 -3.54 16.07
C MET A 67 11.34 -3.91 14.91
N MET A 68 12.07 -2.94 14.35
CA MET A 68 13.03 -3.18 13.28
C MET A 68 14.19 -4.09 13.76
N ALA A 69 14.66 -3.92 15.00
CA ALA A 69 15.74 -4.72 15.58
C ALA A 69 15.32 -6.15 15.95
N SER A 70 14.02 -6.48 15.86
CA SER A 70 13.52 -7.83 16.17
C SER A 70 13.84 -8.87 15.10
N GLY A 71 14.24 -8.44 13.90
CA GLY A 71 14.51 -9.32 12.75
C GLY A 71 15.82 -8.99 12.03
N GLU A 72 16.02 -9.65 10.89
CA GLU A 72 17.16 -9.39 10.01
C GLU A 72 16.93 -8.16 9.15
N ARG A 73 18.00 -7.46 8.81
CA ARG A 73 17.98 -6.37 7.81
C ARG A 73 18.62 -6.84 6.52
N LEU A 74 18.07 -6.40 5.40
CA LEU A 74 18.72 -6.55 4.11
C LEU A 74 19.78 -5.46 3.95
N ASP A 75 20.81 -5.78 3.16
CA ASP A 75 21.91 -4.88 2.84
C ASP A 75 22.25 -5.03 1.36
N PHE A 76 22.11 -3.91 0.64
CA PHE A 76 22.32 -3.80 -0.79
C PHE A 76 23.43 -2.80 -1.15
N SER A 77 24.27 -2.43 -0.17
CA SER A 77 25.35 -1.46 -0.32
C SER A 77 26.45 -1.88 -1.31
N ASP A 78 26.46 -3.13 -1.77
CA ASP A 78 27.36 -3.66 -2.78
C ASP A 78 26.81 -3.59 -4.21
N LEU A 79 25.55 -3.18 -4.40
CA LEU A 79 25.01 -2.96 -5.74
C LEU A 79 25.71 -1.80 -6.43
N ASP A 80 25.78 -1.86 -7.76
CA ASP A 80 26.43 -0.85 -8.60
C ASP A 80 25.56 0.40 -8.85
N ARG A 81 24.39 0.47 -8.22
CA ARG A 81 23.38 1.51 -8.41
C ARG A 81 22.64 1.78 -7.10
N PRO A 82 22.15 3.02 -6.88
CA PRO A 82 21.44 3.38 -5.66
C PRO A 82 20.13 2.62 -5.55
N THR A 83 19.75 2.30 -4.30
CA THR A 83 18.48 1.64 -4.01
C THR A 83 17.43 2.64 -3.50
N VAL A 84 16.22 2.53 -4.02
CA VAL A 84 15.10 3.38 -3.58
C VAL A 84 13.81 2.58 -3.60
N ASP A 85 12.99 2.76 -2.56
CA ASP A 85 11.71 2.08 -2.43
C ASP A 85 10.55 3.06 -2.27
N LYS A 86 9.32 2.58 -2.54
CA LYS A 86 8.08 3.32 -2.28
C LYS A 86 7.16 2.49 -1.40
N HIS A 87 6.62 3.14 -0.37
CA HIS A 87 5.50 2.60 0.40
C HIS A 87 4.25 3.45 0.22
N SER A 88 3.10 2.80 0.04
CA SER A 88 1.79 3.48 0.09
C SER A 88 1.09 3.06 1.37
N THR A 89 0.43 3.99 2.05
CA THR A 89 -0.43 3.65 3.18
C THR A 89 -1.58 2.73 2.77
N GLY A 90 -1.89 2.62 1.48
CA GLY A 90 -2.95 1.79 0.93
C GLY A 90 -4.17 2.61 0.52
N GLY A 91 -4.79 2.22 -0.60
CA GLY A 91 -5.95 2.89 -1.17
C GLY A 91 -6.67 2.01 -2.19
N VAL A 92 -7.83 2.49 -2.64
CA VAL A 92 -8.72 1.75 -3.54
C VAL A 92 -8.33 1.99 -4.99
N GLY A 93 -8.02 0.92 -5.72
CA GLY A 93 -7.44 1.03 -7.06
C GLY A 93 -5.97 1.47 -7.04
N ASP A 94 -5.25 1.39 -5.92
CA ASP A 94 -3.84 1.79 -5.87
C ASP A 94 -2.92 0.71 -6.49
N LYS A 95 -2.81 0.71 -7.82
CA LYS A 95 -1.92 -0.21 -8.58
C LYS A 95 -0.52 0.34 -8.81
N ILE A 96 -0.18 1.50 -8.26
CA ILE A 96 0.98 2.30 -8.65
C ILE A 96 2.30 1.55 -8.57
N THR A 97 2.47 0.64 -7.61
CA THR A 97 3.70 -0.15 -7.51
C THR A 97 4.01 -0.93 -8.80
N ILE A 98 3.00 -1.40 -9.53
CA ILE A 98 3.17 -2.22 -10.73
C ILE A 98 3.85 -1.42 -11.87
N PRO A 99 3.38 -0.22 -12.28
CA PRO A 99 4.09 0.58 -13.27
C PRO A 99 5.30 1.35 -12.68
N LEU A 100 5.28 1.72 -11.39
CA LEU A 100 6.34 2.53 -10.78
C LEU A 100 7.69 1.80 -10.71
N VAL A 101 7.70 0.57 -10.21
CA VAL A 101 8.92 -0.24 -10.05
C VAL A 101 9.73 -0.33 -11.36
N PRO A 102 9.15 -0.76 -12.49
CA PRO A 102 9.88 -0.86 -13.75
C PRO A 102 10.22 0.50 -14.38
N VAL A 103 9.43 1.56 -14.13
CA VAL A 103 9.78 2.93 -14.56
C VAL A 103 11.07 3.40 -13.88
N VAL A 104 11.15 3.24 -12.55
CA VAL A 104 12.34 3.62 -11.77
C VAL A 104 13.54 2.76 -12.13
N ALA A 105 13.35 1.46 -12.32
CA ALA A 105 14.41 0.55 -12.77
C ALA A 105 14.94 0.93 -14.17
N ALA A 106 14.04 1.28 -15.10
CA ALA A 106 14.43 1.76 -16.43
C ALA A 106 15.20 3.08 -16.39
N CYS A 107 14.99 3.91 -15.36
CA CYS A 107 15.78 5.11 -15.11
C CYS A 107 17.15 4.85 -14.48
N GLY A 108 17.41 3.65 -13.96
CA GLY A 108 18.73 3.20 -13.51
C GLY A 108 18.86 2.96 -12.00
N ALA A 109 17.80 3.12 -11.20
CA ALA A 109 17.83 2.77 -9.79
C ALA A 109 17.55 1.28 -9.56
N ALA A 110 17.94 0.75 -8.40
CA ALA A 110 17.50 -0.56 -7.94
C ALA A 110 16.28 -0.42 -7.02
N VAL A 111 15.23 -1.22 -7.23
CA VAL A 111 13.99 -1.16 -6.43
C VAL A 111 13.75 -2.48 -5.69
N PRO A 112 14.23 -2.62 -4.42
CA PRO A 112 14.00 -3.79 -3.57
C PRO A 112 12.60 -3.74 -2.93
N GLN A 113 11.56 -3.87 -3.74
CA GLN A 113 10.18 -3.69 -3.29
C GLN A 113 9.70 -4.90 -2.47
N ALA A 114 9.79 -4.81 -1.14
CA ALA A 114 9.01 -5.71 -0.31
C ALA A 114 7.55 -5.25 -0.29
N ALA A 115 6.64 -6.17 -0.62
CA ALA A 115 5.22 -5.89 -0.75
C ALA A 115 4.38 -6.81 0.15
N GLY A 116 3.17 -6.34 0.46
CA GLY A 116 2.18 -7.06 1.24
C GLY A 116 1.04 -7.62 0.39
N ARG A 117 0.38 -8.64 0.95
CA ARG A 117 -0.96 -9.06 0.55
C ARG A 117 -2.01 -8.19 1.26
N GLY A 118 -3.18 -8.03 0.67
CA GLY A 118 -4.23 -7.14 1.14
C GLY A 118 -4.98 -7.74 2.33
N LEU A 119 -5.32 -6.87 3.28
CA LEU A 119 -6.25 -7.15 4.38
C LEU A 119 -7.28 -6.01 4.42
N GLY A 120 -8.55 -6.37 4.62
CA GLY A 120 -9.66 -5.41 4.55
C GLY A 120 -9.99 -4.95 3.12
N HIS A 121 -10.37 -3.68 2.99
CA HIS A 121 -10.90 -3.09 1.76
C HIS A 121 -9.82 -2.63 0.77
N THR A 122 -8.57 -2.48 1.23
CA THR A 122 -7.43 -2.13 0.38
C THR A 122 -6.79 -3.40 -0.19
N GLY A 123 -6.76 -3.54 -1.51
CA GLY A 123 -6.08 -4.66 -2.18
C GLY A 123 -4.55 -4.61 -2.00
N GLY A 124 -3.89 -5.78 -1.94
CA GLY A 124 -2.43 -5.88 -1.83
C GLY A 124 -1.74 -5.92 -3.18
N THR A 125 -0.52 -5.38 -3.29
CA THR A 125 0.28 -5.47 -4.53
C THR A 125 0.58 -6.93 -4.89
N LEU A 126 0.84 -7.79 -3.90
CA LEU A 126 1.14 -9.19 -4.16
C LEU A 126 -0.06 -9.96 -4.71
N ASP A 127 -1.27 -9.76 -4.16
CA ASP A 127 -2.48 -10.42 -4.69
C ASP A 127 -2.77 -9.98 -6.15
N LYS A 128 -2.44 -8.73 -6.51
CA LYS A 128 -2.51 -8.25 -7.90
C LYS A 128 -1.54 -9.01 -8.79
N LEU A 129 -0.25 -9.03 -8.46
CA LEU A 129 0.77 -9.68 -9.29
C LEU A 129 0.60 -11.21 -9.37
N GLU A 130 0.11 -11.86 -8.31
CA GLU A 130 -0.23 -13.29 -8.29
C GLU A 130 -1.40 -13.66 -9.22
N SER A 131 -2.12 -12.66 -9.77
CA SER A 131 -3.08 -12.91 -10.85
C SER A 131 -2.42 -13.18 -12.22
N ILE A 132 -1.13 -12.85 -12.38
CA ILE A 132 -0.34 -13.19 -13.55
C ILE A 132 0.01 -14.68 -13.47
N PRO A 133 -0.42 -15.51 -14.44
CA PRO A 133 -0.14 -16.94 -14.41
C PRO A 133 1.36 -17.24 -14.26
N GLY A 134 1.70 -18.03 -13.23
CA GLY A 134 3.07 -18.45 -12.94
C GLY A 134 3.88 -17.52 -12.03
N PHE A 135 3.45 -16.27 -11.82
CA PHE A 135 4.19 -15.32 -10.99
C PHE A 135 4.23 -15.78 -9.53
N THR A 136 5.41 -15.68 -8.90
CA THR A 136 5.57 -15.89 -7.46
C THR A 136 6.39 -14.77 -6.81
N ALA A 137 5.92 -14.28 -5.67
CA ALA A 137 6.65 -13.34 -4.82
C ALA A 137 7.51 -14.05 -3.75
N GLU A 138 7.41 -15.38 -3.66
CA GLU A 138 8.15 -16.21 -2.72
C GLU A 138 9.51 -16.57 -3.35
N ILE A 139 10.46 -15.64 -3.27
CA ILE A 139 11.82 -15.78 -3.80
C ILE A 139 12.86 -15.64 -2.68
N SER A 140 13.98 -16.34 -2.83
CA SER A 140 15.08 -16.28 -1.85
C SER A 140 15.81 -14.93 -1.88
N LYS A 141 16.49 -14.57 -0.78
CA LYS A 141 17.33 -13.36 -0.71
C LYS A 141 18.40 -13.31 -1.81
N ALA A 142 18.96 -14.47 -2.18
CA ALA A 142 19.92 -14.56 -3.26
C ALA A 142 19.29 -14.20 -4.62
N GLN A 143 18.06 -14.65 -4.88
CA GLN A 143 17.31 -14.28 -6.09
C GLN A 143 16.93 -12.80 -6.08
N VAL A 144 16.51 -12.24 -4.93
CA VAL A 144 16.26 -10.80 -4.78
C VAL A 144 17.49 -10.00 -5.20
N ARG A 145 18.67 -10.32 -4.63
CA ARG A 145 19.92 -9.64 -4.96
C ARG A 145 20.29 -9.78 -6.43
N GLN A 146 20.16 -10.98 -7.00
CA GLN A 146 20.43 -11.24 -8.40
C GLN A 146 19.55 -10.38 -9.31
N GLN A 147 18.24 -10.33 -9.07
CA GLN A 147 17.31 -9.53 -9.87
C GLN A 147 17.57 -8.03 -9.74
N LEU A 148 17.91 -7.54 -8.53
CA LEU A 148 18.29 -6.14 -8.36
C LEU A 148 19.56 -5.77 -9.16
N SER A 149 20.54 -6.67 -9.23
CA SER A 149 21.76 -6.46 -10.01
C SER A 149 21.49 -6.52 -11.53
N GLU A 150 20.77 -7.53 -11.99
CA GLU A 150 20.58 -7.81 -13.43
C GLU A 150 19.47 -6.97 -14.06
N ILE A 151 18.35 -6.78 -13.35
CA ILE A 151 17.12 -6.15 -13.84
C ILE A 151 16.91 -4.77 -13.21
N GLY A 152 17.44 -4.52 -12.02
CA GLY A 152 17.18 -3.29 -11.27
C GLY A 152 15.89 -3.34 -10.44
N ALA A 153 15.20 -4.48 -10.36
CA ALA A 153 13.96 -4.58 -9.59
C ALA A 153 13.71 -6.01 -9.10
N ALA A 154 13.08 -6.12 -7.93
CA ALA A 154 12.47 -7.35 -7.42
C ALA A 154 11.22 -6.98 -6.61
N ILE A 155 10.12 -7.73 -6.77
CA ILE A 155 8.91 -7.54 -5.94
C ILE A 155 8.66 -8.84 -5.17
N PHE A 156 8.91 -8.81 -3.87
CA PHE A 156 8.93 -10.02 -3.05
C PHE A 156 8.08 -9.89 -1.78
N ALA A 157 7.69 -11.03 -1.23
CA ALA A 157 7.06 -11.07 0.08
C ALA A 157 8.07 -10.66 1.15
N ALA A 158 7.73 -9.66 1.98
CA ALA A 158 8.61 -9.12 3.01
C ALA A 158 9.11 -10.16 4.04
N GLY A 159 8.54 -11.37 4.09
CA GLY A 159 9.00 -12.46 4.94
C GLY A 159 9.06 -12.09 6.42
N GLU A 160 10.13 -12.52 7.10
CA GLU A 160 10.38 -12.32 8.54
C GLU A 160 11.31 -11.11 8.84
N LEU A 161 11.30 -10.04 8.01
CA LEU A 161 12.18 -8.88 8.23
C LEU A 161 11.91 -8.14 9.56
N ALA A 162 10.65 -8.09 9.98
CA ALA A 162 10.23 -7.50 11.25
C ALA A 162 9.23 -8.43 11.98
N PRO A 163 9.70 -9.49 12.67
CA PRO A 163 8.83 -10.48 13.30
C PRO A 163 7.95 -9.87 14.40
N ALA A 164 8.45 -8.87 15.15
CA ALA A 164 7.63 -8.12 16.10
C ALA A 164 6.46 -7.42 15.41
N ASP A 165 6.72 -6.73 14.29
CA ASP A 165 5.70 -6.04 13.52
C ASP A 165 4.61 -7.00 13.06
N ARG A 166 5.00 -8.15 12.50
CA ARG A 166 4.05 -9.17 12.02
C ARG A 166 3.08 -9.59 13.12
N LYS A 167 3.59 -9.90 14.32
CA LYS A 167 2.74 -10.29 15.46
C LYS A 167 1.85 -9.14 15.91
N ILE A 168 2.40 -7.93 16.05
CA ILE A 168 1.66 -6.74 16.48
C ILE A 168 0.59 -6.37 15.46
N TYR A 169 0.89 -6.41 14.17
CA TYR A 169 -0.05 -6.11 13.09
C TYR A 169 -1.21 -7.10 13.07
N ALA A 170 -0.92 -8.41 13.14
CA ALA A 170 -1.96 -9.44 13.23
C ALA A 170 -2.88 -9.24 14.44
N LEU A 171 -2.32 -8.83 15.58
CA LEU A 171 -3.09 -8.55 16.79
C LEU A 171 -3.92 -7.25 16.66
N ARG A 172 -3.36 -6.21 16.02
CA ARG A 172 -4.08 -4.93 15.79
C ARG A 172 -5.34 -5.13 14.95
N ASP A 173 -5.26 -5.98 13.93
CA ASP A 173 -6.33 -6.28 12.99
C ASP A 173 -7.57 -6.87 13.70
N VAL A 174 -7.37 -7.68 14.74
CA VAL A 174 -8.47 -8.34 15.48
C VAL A 174 -8.85 -7.64 16.79
N THR A 175 -8.17 -6.55 17.15
CA THR A 175 -8.41 -5.81 18.41
C THR A 175 -8.94 -4.39 18.20
N GLY A 176 -9.14 -3.97 16.95
CA GLY A 176 -9.61 -2.62 16.64
C GLY A 176 -8.58 -1.54 16.97
N THR A 177 -7.29 -1.85 16.84
CA THR A 177 -6.18 -0.91 17.16
C THR A 177 -5.32 -0.58 15.93
N VAL A 178 -5.85 -0.78 14.73
CA VAL A 178 -5.17 -0.44 13.47
C VAL A 178 -5.07 1.08 13.29
N GLU A 179 -6.17 1.83 13.49
CA GLU A 179 -6.30 3.27 13.22
C GLU A 179 -5.58 4.17 14.26
N SER A 180 -4.33 3.85 14.61
CA SER A 180 -3.50 4.61 15.54
C SER A 180 -2.25 5.11 14.84
N LEU A 181 -2.13 6.44 14.69
CA LEU A 181 -0.98 7.10 14.06
C LEU A 181 0.38 6.54 14.53
N PRO A 182 0.71 6.48 15.83
CA PRO A 182 2.02 6.01 16.26
C PRO A 182 2.27 4.52 15.93
N LEU A 183 1.22 3.69 15.93
CA LEU A 183 1.33 2.27 15.58
C LEU A 183 1.43 2.08 14.06
N ILE A 184 0.74 2.88 13.26
CA ILE A 184 0.85 2.88 11.79
C ILE A 184 2.26 3.30 11.38
N ALA A 185 2.73 4.45 11.87
CA ALA A 185 4.06 4.98 11.56
C ALA A 185 5.16 3.96 11.90
N SER A 186 5.12 3.39 13.11
CA SER A 186 6.13 2.42 13.56
C SER A 186 6.06 1.11 12.77
N SER A 187 4.85 0.64 12.46
CA SER A 187 4.65 -0.58 11.68
C SER A 187 5.21 -0.44 10.27
N VAL A 188 4.87 0.64 9.57
CA VAL A 188 5.35 0.91 8.22
C VAL A 188 6.88 1.06 8.21
N MET A 189 7.39 1.97 9.05
CA MET A 189 8.81 2.35 9.00
C MET A 189 9.72 1.23 9.49
N SER A 190 9.31 0.41 10.47
CA SER A 190 10.16 -0.70 10.92
C SER A 190 10.44 -1.73 9.82
N LYS A 191 9.46 -2.01 8.94
CA LYS A 191 9.63 -2.87 7.77
C LYS A 191 10.48 -2.18 6.71
N LYS A 192 10.10 -0.95 6.33
CA LYS A 192 10.76 -0.23 5.22
C LYS A 192 12.22 0.08 5.51
N LEU A 193 12.58 0.35 6.76
CA LEU A 193 13.98 0.53 7.17
C LEU A 193 14.74 -0.80 7.29
N ALA A 194 14.06 -1.93 7.51
CA ALA A 194 14.67 -3.27 7.49
C ALA A 194 14.92 -3.80 6.06
N GLU A 195 14.22 -3.25 5.07
CA GLU A 195 14.38 -3.61 3.65
C GLU A 195 15.70 -3.12 3.04
N GLY A 196 16.43 -2.22 3.71
CA GLY A 196 17.79 -1.85 3.33
C GLY A 196 17.91 -0.94 2.09
N ALA A 197 16.82 -0.29 1.68
CA ALA A 197 16.87 0.73 0.63
C ALA A 197 17.60 2.00 1.12
N ASP A 198 18.37 2.64 0.24
CA ASP A 198 19.12 3.86 0.56
C ASP A 198 18.19 5.06 0.74
N ALA A 199 17.03 5.06 0.09
CA ALA A 199 16.04 6.11 0.20
C ALA A 199 14.59 5.60 0.11
N LEU A 200 13.65 6.40 0.61
CA LEU A 200 12.24 6.03 0.71
C LEU A 200 11.30 7.16 0.27
N VAL A 201 10.33 6.83 -0.58
CA VAL A 201 9.18 7.67 -0.87
C VAL A 201 7.93 7.10 -0.23
N LEU A 202 7.18 7.94 0.49
CA LEU A 202 5.94 7.58 1.16
C LEU A 202 4.76 8.19 0.43
N ASP A 203 3.85 7.37 -0.07
CA ASP A 203 2.59 7.78 -0.66
C ASP A 203 1.49 7.67 0.40
N VAL A 204 1.11 8.80 0.99
CA VAL A 204 0.16 8.85 2.10
C VAL A 204 -1.19 9.31 1.57
N LYS A 205 -2.16 8.41 1.61
CA LYS A 205 -3.50 8.66 1.09
C LYS A 205 -4.28 9.59 2.01
N VAL A 206 -5.10 10.45 1.40
CA VAL A 206 -5.99 11.38 2.08
C VAL A 206 -7.39 11.31 1.47
N GLY A 207 -8.41 11.17 2.30
CA GLY A 207 -9.80 11.12 1.85
C GLY A 207 -10.50 9.84 2.28
N ARG A 208 -11.70 9.61 1.75
CA ARG A 208 -12.59 8.53 2.22
C ARG A 208 -11.99 7.13 2.09
N GLY A 209 -11.23 6.86 1.03
CA GLY A 209 -10.57 5.56 0.81
C GLY A 209 -9.20 5.44 1.46
N ALA A 210 -8.79 6.39 2.31
CA ALA A 210 -7.56 6.34 3.09
C ALA A 210 -7.77 5.69 4.46
N PHE A 211 -6.68 5.31 5.12
CA PHE A 211 -6.71 4.75 6.48
C PHE A 211 -7.09 5.77 7.55
N LEU A 212 -6.70 7.05 7.37
CA LEU A 212 -6.96 8.12 8.32
C LEU A 212 -8.08 9.02 7.81
N LYS A 213 -8.93 9.49 8.73
CA LYS A 213 -10.20 10.15 8.39
C LYS A 213 -10.01 11.59 7.95
N THR A 214 -8.94 12.23 8.39
CA THR A 214 -8.68 13.65 8.12
C THR A 214 -7.35 13.88 7.41
N GLU A 215 -7.27 14.97 6.66
CA GLU A 215 -6.01 15.43 6.05
C GLU A 215 -4.97 15.78 7.13
N GLU A 216 -5.39 16.37 8.24
CA GLU A 216 -4.50 16.74 9.34
C GLU A 216 -3.78 15.52 9.92
N GLU A 217 -4.52 14.45 10.23
CA GLU A 217 -3.94 13.18 10.71
C GLU A 217 -3.01 12.55 9.66
N SER A 218 -3.39 12.62 8.38
CA SER A 218 -2.58 12.07 7.27
C SER A 218 -1.27 12.82 7.11
N ARG A 219 -1.31 14.15 7.26
CA ARG A 219 -0.14 15.03 7.25
C ARG A 219 0.77 14.79 8.45
N GLU A 220 0.20 14.59 9.64
CA GLU A 220 0.95 14.25 10.84
C GLU A 220 1.62 12.87 10.72
N LEU A 221 0.91 11.87 10.17
CA LEU A 221 1.47 10.55 9.90
C LEU A 221 2.64 10.65 8.92
N ALA A 222 2.47 11.37 7.81
CA ALA A 222 3.51 11.60 6.81
C ALA A 222 4.75 12.28 7.41
N ALA A 223 4.57 13.36 8.18
CA ALA A 223 5.67 14.06 8.87
C ALA A 223 6.38 13.13 9.87
N THR A 224 5.63 12.35 10.63
CA THR A 224 6.20 11.37 11.59
C THR A 224 7.05 10.32 10.89
N MET A 225 6.57 9.76 9.78
CA MET A 225 7.31 8.75 9.02
C MET A 225 8.56 9.33 8.34
N VAL A 226 8.50 10.57 7.83
CA VAL A 226 9.67 11.29 7.32
C VAL A 226 10.72 11.50 8.42
N GLU A 227 10.31 11.96 9.62
CA GLU A 227 11.20 12.12 10.77
C GLU A 227 11.84 10.78 11.20
N LEU A 228 11.09 9.68 11.16
CA LEU A 228 11.59 8.34 11.46
C LEU A 228 12.66 7.89 10.46
N GLY A 229 12.43 8.10 9.15
CA GLY A 229 13.41 7.75 8.13
C GLY A 229 14.71 8.54 8.28
N LEU A 230 14.57 9.87 8.43
CA LEU A 230 15.72 10.77 8.60
C LEU A 230 16.52 10.49 9.86
N SER A 231 15.86 10.16 10.98
CA SER A 231 16.56 9.80 12.23
C SER A 231 17.34 8.48 12.14
N HIS A 232 17.01 7.64 11.15
CA HIS A 232 17.73 6.40 10.83
C HIS A 232 18.72 6.56 9.66
N GLY A 233 18.95 7.79 9.18
CA GLY A 233 19.88 8.05 8.09
C GLY A 233 19.38 7.65 6.71
N VAL A 234 18.08 7.39 6.55
CA VAL A 234 17.44 7.06 5.26
C VAL A 234 16.70 8.32 4.77
N PRO A 235 17.20 9.02 3.73
CA PRO A 235 16.47 10.09 3.06
C PRO A 235 15.04 9.66 2.74
N THR A 236 14.08 10.42 3.27
CA THR A 236 12.66 10.08 3.16
C THR A 236 11.85 11.32 2.80
N VAL A 237 10.96 11.18 1.82
CA VAL A 237 9.94 12.19 1.49
C VAL A 237 8.57 11.54 1.51
N ALA A 238 7.54 12.34 1.80
CA ALA A 238 6.16 11.90 1.69
C ALA A 238 5.38 12.77 0.69
N VAL A 239 4.52 12.14 -0.08
CA VAL A 239 3.57 12.79 -0.98
C VAL A 239 2.18 12.49 -0.46
N LEU A 240 1.41 13.53 -0.16
CA LEU A 240 -0.01 13.41 0.20
C LEU A 240 -0.81 13.31 -1.09
N THR A 241 -1.62 12.26 -1.23
CA THR A 241 -2.39 12.00 -2.46
C THR A 241 -3.86 11.78 -2.20
N ASP A 242 -4.71 12.23 -3.12
CA ASP A 242 -6.16 12.05 -3.02
C ASP A 242 -6.56 10.57 -3.12
N MET A 243 -7.55 10.20 -2.31
CA MET A 243 -8.19 8.89 -2.28
C MET A 243 -9.68 9.03 -1.95
N ASP A 244 -10.32 10.16 -2.28
CA ASP A 244 -11.78 10.27 -2.24
C ASP A 244 -12.46 9.44 -3.33
N VAL A 245 -11.79 9.30 -4.48
CA VAL A 245 -12.24 8.55 -5.65
C VAL A 245 -11.24 7.43 -5.90
N PRO A 246 -11.67 6.21 -6.30
CA PRO A 246 -10.74 5.13 -6.63
C PRO A 246 -9.71 5.60 -7.67
N LEU A 247 -8.46 5.18 -7.54
CA LEU A 247 -7.42 5.54 -8.50
C LEU A 247 -7.57 4.73 -9.80
N GLY A 248 -7.56 5.40 -10.95
CA GLY A 248 -7.74 4.77 -12.26
C GLY A 248 -9.18 4.29 -12.54
N ARG A 249 -9.34 3.31 -13.44
CA ARG A 249 -10.66 2.79 -13.85
C ARG A 249 -10.91 1.35 -13.42
N THR A 250 -9.95 0.70 -12.77
CA THR A 250 -10.13 -0.67 -12.29
C THR A 250 -9.82 -0.81 -10.81
N VAL A 251 -10.63 -1.59 -10.10
CA VAL A 251 -10.40 -1.95 -8.70
C VAL A 251 -10.55 -3.47 -8.56
N GLY A 252 -9.52 -4.16 -8.08
CA GLY A 252 -9.47 -5.62 -8.00
C GLY A 252 -8.02 -6.15 -8.07
N ASN A 253 -7.85 -7.36 -8.59
CA ASN A 253 -6.51 -7.95 -8.78
C ASN A 253 -6.11 -7.93 -10.26
N ALA A 254 -6.61 -8.87 -11.06
CA ALA A 254 -6.28 -9.00 -12.47
C ALA A 254 -6.67 -7.77 -13.31
N LEU A 255 -7.79 -7.12 -12.98
CA LEU A 255 -8.22 -5.89 -13.65
C LEU A 255 -7.19 -4.77 -13.45
N GLU A 256 -6.59 -4.65 -12.27
CA GLU A 256 -5.57 -3.65 -11.95
C GLU A 256 -4.22 -3.97 -12.61
N VAL A 257 -3.87 -5.25 -12.78
CA VAL A 257 -2.72 -5.65 -13.59
C VAL A 257 -2.94 -5.25 -15.05
N ALA A 258 -4.12 -5.52 -15.61
CA ALA A 258 -4.43 -5.15 -17.00
C ALA A 258 -4.31 -3.64 -17.23
N GLU A 259 -4.86 -2.81 -16.34
CA GLU A 259 -4.74 -1.35 -16.43
C GLU A 259 -3.28 -0.87 -16.24
N SER A 260 -2.50 -1.55 -15.39
CA SER A 260 -1.06 -1.26 -15.24
C SER A 260 -0.26 -1.57 -16.51
N LEU A 261 -0.64 -2.62 -17.25
CA LEU A 261 -0.04 -2.93 -18.55
C LEU A 261 -0.39 -1.87 -19.61
N GLU A 262 -1.59 -1.29 -19.56
CA GLU A 262 -1.96 -0.16 -20.43
C GLU A 262 -1.09 1.07 -20.13
N VAL A 263 -0.83 1.37 -18.85
CA VAL A 263 0.09 2.43 -18.43
C VAL A 263 1.50 2.18 -18.93
N LEU A 264 2.03 0.97 -18.71
CA LEU A 264 3.37 0.58 -19.16
C LEU A 264 3.53 0.59 -20.69
N ALA A 265 2.43 0.42 -21.44
CA ALA A 265 2.40 0.55 -22.89
C ALA A 265 2.31 2.02 -23.37
N GLY A 266 2.36 2.99 -22.46
CA GLY A 266 2.31 4.43 -22.75
C GLY A 266 0.91 5.03 -22.78
N GLY A 267 -0.11 4.29 -22.35
CA GLY A 267 -1.51 4.74 -22.24
C GLY A 267 -2.01 4.74 -20.79
N GLY A 268 -3.21 4.19 -20.59
CA GLY A 268 -3.85 4.07 -19.27
C GLY A 268 -4.52 5.37 -18.78
N PRO A 269 -5.11 5.35 -17.56
CA PRO A 269 -5.76 6.52 -17.00
C PRO A 269 -4.77 7.63 -16.59
N ASP A 270 -5.12 8.88 -16.88
CA ASP A 270 -4.27 10.05 -16.63
C ASP A 270 -3.83 10.18 -15.16
N ASP A 271 -4.70 9.86 -14.20
CA ASP A 271 -4.41 9.92 -12.76
C ASP A 271 -3.37 8.86 -12.34
N VAL A 272 -3.43 7.65 -12.91
CA VAL A 272 -2.44 6.60 -12.66
C VAL A 272 -1.09 6.99 -13.27
N VAL A 273 -1.09 7.55 -14.47
CA VAL A 273 0.14 8.01 -15.15
C VAL A 273 0.78 9.17 -14.39
N GLU A 274 0.00 10.19 -14.03
CA GLU A 274 0.46 11.37 -13.28
C GLU A 274 1.12 10.96 -11.96
N LEU A 275 0.45 10.11 -11.18
CA LEU A 275 0.98 9.68 -9.89
C LEU A 275 2.22 8.78 -10.05
N THR A 276 2.24 7.89 -11.04
CA THR A 276 3.42 7.05 -11.33
C THR A 276 4.64 7.91 -11.65
N VAL A 277 4.49 8.87 -12.57
CA VAL A 277 5.58 9.77 -12.97
C VAL A 277 6.01 10.66 -11.80
N ARG A 278 5.06 11.17 -11.01
CA ARG A 278 5.37 12.01 -9.86
C ARG A 278 6.20 11.26 -8.82
N LEU A 279 5.76 10.06 -8.40
CA LEU A 279 6.50 9.28 -7.41
C LEU A 279 7.84 8.79 -7.95
N ALA A 280 7.92 8.43 -9.23
CA ALA A 280 9.19 8.08 -9.86
C ALA A 280 10.18 9.26 -9.81
N GLY A 281 9.72 10.48 -10.05
CA GLY A 281 10.54 11.69 -9.93
C GLY A 281 11.12 11.86 -8.52
N GLU A 282 10.29 11.70 -7.48
CA GLU A 282 10.75 11.77 -6.08
C GLU A 282 11.77 10.67 -5.75
N MET A 283 11.55 9.44 -6.26
CA MET A 283 12.46 8.32 -6.05
C MET A 283 13.82 8.57 -6.72
N LEU A 284 13.83 9.08 -7.95
CA LEU A 284 15.07 9.37 -8.69
C LEU A 284 15.82 10.56 -8.11
N GLU A 285 15.11 11.60 -7.66
CA GLU A 285 15.73 12.73 -6.95
C GLU A 285 16.45 12.27 -5.69
N LEU A 286 15.81 11.41 -4.88
CA LEU A 286 16.44 10.85 -3.68
C LEU A 286 17.60 9.90 -3.99
N ALA A 287 17.52 9.16 -5.11
CA ALA A 287 18.59 8.29 -5.56
C ALA A 287 19.75 9.06 -6.22
N GLY A 288 19.63 10.38 -6.45
CA GLY A 288 20.62 11.18 -7.16
C GLY A 288 20.78 10.78 -8.63
N ILE A 289 19.71 10.29 -9.26
CA ILE A 289 19.69 9.90 -10.67
C ILE A 289 19.06 11.01 -11.50
N ASP A 290 19.88 11.57 -12.39
CA ASP A 290 19.51 12.68 -13.25
C ASP A 290 19.44 12.24 -14.72
N GLY A 291 18.82 13.07 -15.57
CA GLY A 291 19.00 12.97 -17.03
C GLY A 291 18.13 11.94 -17.74
N ARG A 292 17.23 11.24 -17.03
CA ARG A 292 16.19 10.40 -17.62
C ARG A 292 14.81 10.74 -17.05
N ASP A 293 13.91 11.14 -17.94
CA ASP A 293 12.52 11.47 -17.60
C ASP A 293 11.70 10.18 -17.40
N PRO A 294 11.10 9.93 -16.21
CA PRO A 294 10.21 8.78 -16.00
C PRO A 294 9.07 8.67 -17.02
N ALA A 295 8.54 9.80 -17.50
CA ALA A 295 7.48 9.77 -18.51
C ALA A 295 8.01 9.32 -19.88
N GLN A 296 9.31 9.46 -20.14
CA GLN A 296 9.93 8.96 -21.37
C GLN A 296 10.00 7.44 -21.39
N THR A 297 10.27 6.78 -20.25
CA THR A 297 10.38 5.31 -20.20
C THR A 297 9.06 4.58 -20.48
N LEU A 298 7.93 5.25 -20.19
CA LEU A 298 6.60 4.79 -20.58
C LEU A 298 6.36 4.95 -22.09
N ARG A 299 6.86 6.04 -22.68
CA ARG A 299 6.67 6.37 -24.12
C ARG A 299 7.57 5.55 -25.04
N ASP A 300 8.79 5.26 -24.62
CA ASP A 300 9.78 4.52 -25.41
C ASP A 300 9.72 2.99 -25.21
N GLY A 301 8.88 2.52 -24.28
CA GLY A 301 8.66 1.10 -24.00
C GLY A 301 9.68 0.46 -23.06
N THR A 302 10.70 1.18 -22.61
CA THR A 302 11.76 0.61 -21.76
C THR A 302 11.26 0.20 -20.38
N ALA A 303 10.24 0.88 -19.84
CA ALA A 303 9.58 0.44 -18.60
C ALA A 303 8.84 -0.90 -18.80
N MET A 304 8.13 -1.08 -19.92
CA MET A 304 7.48 -2.36 -20.22
C MET A 304 8.50 -3.51 -20.32
N ASP A 305 9.67 -3.26 -20.92
CA ASP A 305 10.72 -4.29 -21.02
C ASP A 305 11.27 -4.70 -19.64
N HIS A 306 11.45 -3.75 -18.72
CA HIS A 306 11.84 -4.06 -17.33
C HIS A 306 10.74 -4.85 -16.61
N PHE A 307 9.47 -4.49 -16.82
CA PHE A 307 8.35 -5.24 -16.23
C PHE A 307 8.30 -6.69 -16.73
N ARG A 308 8.49 -6.90 -18.04
CA ARG A 308 8.56 -8.24 -18.64
C ARG A 308 9.71 -9.07 -18.06
N ALA A 309 10.89 -8.47 -17.93
CA ALA A 309 12.06 -9.12 -17.35
C ALA A 309 11.82 -9.52 -15.89
N LEU A 310 11.26 -8.61 -15.09
CA LEU A 310 10.89 -8.85 -13.69
C LEU A 310 9.89 -10.02 -13.56
N VAL A 311 8.79 -9.96 -14.31
CA VAL A 311 7.74 -10.98 -14.27
C VAL A 311 8.30 -12.35 -14.69
N ALA A 312 9.09 -12.40 -15.76
CA ALA A 312 9.73 -13.64 -16.23
C ALA A 312 10.73 -14.21 -15.21
N ALA A 313 11.53 -13.36 -14.56
CA ALA A 313 12.47 -13.78 -13.51
C ALA A 313 11.77 -14.33 -12.26
N GLN A 314 10.50 -13.95 -12.05
CA GLN A 314 9.62 -14.45 -11.00
C GLN A 314 8.62 -15.52 -11.51
N GLY A 315 8.88 -16.11 -12.68
CA GLY A 315 8.14 -17.26 -13.23
C GLY A 315 6.80 -16.95 -13.90
N GLY A 316 6.40 -15.68 -13.95
CA GLY A 316 5.14 -15.26 -14.55
C GLY A 316 5.20 -15.15 -16.07
N ASP A 317 4.04 -15.30 -16.70
CA ASP A 317 3.83 -15.03 -18.12
C ASP A 317 2.91 -13.81 -18.29
N VAL A 318 3.50 -12.68 -18.67
CA VAL A 318 2.78 -11.42 -18.93
C VAL A 318 1.90 -11.47 -20.18
N HIS A 319 2.12 -12.44 -21.08
CA HIS A 319 1.31 -12.64 -22.28
C HIS A 319 0.15 -13.61 -22.05
N ALA A 320 0.15 -14.33 -20.93
CA ALA A 320 -0.95 -15.19 -20.57
C ALA A 320 -2.22 -14.38 -20.30
N GLN A 321 -3.37 -14.97 -20.60
CA GLN A 321 -4.65 -14.33 -20.37
C GLN A 321 -4.89 -14.17 -18.87
N LEU A 322 -5.06 -12.92 -18.44
CA LEU A 322 -5.42 -12.60 -17.06
C LEU A 322 -6.85 -13.10 -16.75
N PRO A 323 -7.10 -13.61 -15.52
CA PRO A 323 -8.42 -14.09 -15.15
C PRO A 323 -9.43 -12.94 -15.06
N ILE A 324 -10.67 -13.23 -15.42
CA ILE A 324 -11.83 -12.36 -15.23
C ILE A 324 -12.96 -13.19 -14.63
N GLY A 325 -13.72 -12.61 -13.71
CA GLY A 325 -14.81 -13.32 -13.04
C GLY A 325 -15.83 -13.88 -14.03
N ALA A 326 -16.24 -15.14 -13.83
CA ALA A 326 -17.15 -15.84 -14.73
C ALA A 326 -18.55 -15.20 -14.84
N HIS A 327 -18.95 -14.43 -13.83
CA HIS A 327 -20.21 -13.71 -13.77
C HIS A 327 -19.95 -12.20 -13.70
N SER A 328 -20.82 -11.43 -14.36
CA SER A 328 -20.74 -9.98 -14.35
C SER A 328 -22.11 -9.33 -14.25
N GLU A 329 -22.19 -8.20 -13.54
CA GLU A 329 -23.37 -7.34 -13.49
C GLU A 329 -22.96 -5.92 -13.88
N THR A 330 -23.76 -5.26 -14.71
CA THR A 330 -23.49 -3.89 -15.16
C THR A 330 -24.48 -2.92 -14.51
N VAL A 331 -23.94 -1.95 -13.81
CA VAL A 331 -24.71 -0.82 -13.28
C VAL A 331 -24.77 0.25 -14.36
N SER A 332 -25.96 0.52 -14.88
CA SER A 332 -26.20 1.56 -15.88
C SER A 332 -26.69 2.86 -15.26
N ALA A 333 -26.44 3.97 -15.93
CA ALA A 333 -26.89 5.29 -15.51
C ALA A 333 -28.43 5.37 -15.53
N PRO A 334 -29.09 5.70 -14.40
CA PRO A 334 -30.55 5.76 -14.35
C PRO A 334 -31.13 6.94 -15.15
N ARG A 335 -30.29 7.94 -15.45
CA ARG A 335 -30.63 9.17 -16.16
C ARG A 335 -29.40 9.73 -16.88
N GLY A 336 -29.62 10.66 -17.81
CA GLY A 336 -28.53 11.44 -18.40
C GLY A 336 -28.05 12.55 -17.46
N GLY A 337 -26.78 12.96 -17.64
CA GLY A 337 -26.15 14.05 -16.89
C GLY A 337 -24.63 13.97 -16.97
N THR A 338 -23.99 14.31 -15.86
CA THR A 338 -22.55 14.17 -15.63
C THR A 338 -22.35 13.21 -14.46
N MET A 339 -21.36 12.33 -14.57
CA MET A 339 -20.95 11.49 -13.46
C MET A 339 -20.50 12.38 -12.30
N GLY A 340 -21.15 12.24 -11.16
CA GLY A 340 -20.79 12.93 -9.94
C GLY A 340 -19.67 12.20 -9.22
N ASP A 341 -19.70 12.27 -7.91
CA ASP A 341 -18.72 11.63 -7.04
C ASP A 341 -18.82 10.09 -7.06
N ILE A 342 -17.71 9.42 -6.76
CA ILE A 342 -17.61 7.97 -6.55
C ILE A 342 -16.87 7.74 -5.25
N ASP A 343 -17.54 7.21 -4.24
CA ASP A 343 -16.95 6.94 -2.95
C ASP A 343 -15.93 5.78 -3.03
N ALA A 344 -14.66 6.10 -2.80
CA ALA A 344 -13.58 5.13 -2.84
C ALA A 344 -13.75 3.99 -1.83
N LEU A 345 -14.15 4.29 -0.59
CA LEU A 345 -14.30 3.27 0.45
C LEU A 345 -15.41 2.30 0.10
N ALA A 346 -16.56 2.82 -0.31
CA ALA A 346 -17.70 2.01 -0.76
C ALA A 346 -17.31 1.11 -1.94
N MET A 347 -16.54 1.64 -2.91
CA MET A 347 -16.02 0.84 -4.02
C MET A 347 -15.07 -0.27 -3.53
N GLY A 348 -14.17 0.03 -2.60
CA GLY A 348 -13.27 -0.96 -2.00
C GLY A 348 -14.04 -2.07 -1.27
N LEU A 349 -15.08 -1.71 -0.51
CA LEU A 349 -15.98 -2.66 0.15
C LEU A 349 -16.74 -3.52 -0.85
N ALA A 350 -17.30 -2.92 -1.91
CA ALA A 350 -17.98 -3.66 -2.97
C ALA A 350 -17.06 -4.71 -3.62
N VAL A 351 -15.82 -4.33 -3.95
CA VAL A 351 -14.82 -5.23 -4.52
C VAL A 351 -14.40 -6.33 -3.55
N TRP A 352 -14.26 -6.01 -2.26
CA TRP A 352 -14.01 -7.00 -1.22
C TRP A 352 -15.17 -8.01 -1.13
N ARG A 353 -16.43 -7.53 -1.17
CA ARG A 353 -17.63 -8.39 -1.19
C ARG A 353 -17.68 -9.30 -2.41
N LEU A 354 -17.24 -8.83 -3.59
CA LEU A 354 -17.13 -9.65 -4.81
C LEU A 354 -16.10 -10.78 -4.70
N GLY A 355 -15.21 -10.74 -3.70
CA GLY A 355 -14.23 -11.79 -3.42
C GLY A 355 -12.79 -11.47 -3.85
N ALA A 356 -12.52 -10.23 -4.22
CA ALA A 356 -11.16 -9.81 -4.58
C ALA A 356 -10.22 -9.63 -3.37
N GLY A 357 -10.77 -9.52 -2.16
CA GLY A 357 -10.02 -9.38 -0.92
C GLY A 357 -10.20 -10.55 0.04
N ARG A 358 -9.29 -10.67 1.01
CA ARG A 358 -9.30 -11.75 2.00
C ARG A 358 -10.26 -11.43 3.14
N ALA A 359 -11.03 -12.43 3.57
CA ALA A 359 -11.86 -12.33 4.77
C ALA A 359 -11.09 -12.68 6.05
N ALA A 360 -10.02 -13.49 5.92
CA ALA A 360 -9.12 -13.86 7.01
C ALA A 360 -7.73 -14.19 6.44
N PRO A 361 -6.65 -14.10 7.25
CA PRO A 361 -5.31 -14.51 6.84
C PRO A 361 -5.28 -15.94 6.27
N GLY A 362 -4.58 -16.11 5.14
CA GLY A 362 -4.41 -17.41 4.47
C GLY A 362 -5.58 -17.85 3.56
N GLN A 363 -6.73 -17.17 3.58
CA GLN A 363 -7.85 -17.50 2.68
C GLN A 363 -7.57 -17.04 1.24
N PRO A 364 -7.90 -17.82 0.20
CA PRO A 364 -7.70 -17.43 -1.20
C PRO A 364 -8.57 -16.24 -1.58
N VAL A 365 -8.16 -15.53 -2.63
CA VAL A 365 -8.94 -14.46 -3.28
C VAL A 365 -9.33 -14.88 -4.70
N GLN A 366 -10.40 -14.28 -5.23
CA GLN A 366 -10.76 -14.41 -6.63
C GLN A 366 -10.00 -13.35 -7.43
N PHE A 367 -8.97 -13.76 -8.16
CA PHE A 367 -8.16 -12.81 -8.93
C PHE A 367 -8.94 -12.08 -10.03
N GLY A 368 -9.94 -12.74 -10.62
CA GLY A 368 -10.82 -12.16 -11.63
C GLY A 368 -11.96 -11.29 -11.06
N ALA A 369 -12.15 -11.26 -9.74
CA ALA A 369 -13.18 -10.42 -9.12
C ALA A 369 -12.73 -8.95 -9.03
N GLY A 370 -13.69 -8.04 -9.18
CA GLY A 370 -13.43 -6.61 -9.10
C GLY A 370 -14.45 -5.77 -9.86
N VAL A 371 -14.15 -4.48 -10.02
CA VAL A 371 -15.01 -3.52 -10.70
C VAL A 371 -14.21 -2.78 -11.77
N ARG A 372 -14.82 -2.64 -12.95
CA ARG A 372 -14.42 -1.70 -14.00
C ARG A 372 -15.32 -0.47 -13.97
N ILE A 373 -14.72 0.71 -13.91
CA ILE A 373 -15.36 2.03 -13.87
C ILE A 373 -15.35 2.62 -15.30
N HIS A 374 -16.52 2.73 -15.90
CA HIS A 374 -16.69 3.22 -17.27
C HIS A 374 -16.85 4.73 -17.35
N ARG A 375 -17.28 5.36 -16.25
CA ARG A 375 -17.44 6.82 -16.14
C ARG A 375 -16.79 7.34 -14.87
N ARG A 376 -15.86 8.28 -15.02
CA ARG A 376 -15.17 8.97 -13.93
C ARG A 376 -15.89 10.27 -13.56
N PRO A 377 -15.72 10.80 -12.35
CA PRO A 377 -16.31 12.08 -11.97
C PRO A 377 -16.01 13.19 -12.97
N GLY A 378 -17.03 13.96 -13.33
CA GLY A 378 -16.96 15.02 -14.34
C GLY A 378 -17.18 14.56 -15.79
N GLU A 379 -17.24 13.25 -16.06
CA GLU A 379 -17.51 12.74 -17.42
C GLU A 379 -19.01 12.76 -17.74
N PRO A 380 -19.42 13.14 -18.97
CA PRO A 380 -20.81 13.08 -19.38
C PRO A 380 -21.31 11.63 -19.51
N VAL A 381 -22.59 11.42 -19.22
CA VAL A 381 -23.23 10.09 -19.32
C VAL A 381 -24.69 10.19 -19.77
N SER A 382 -25.10 9.29 -20.65
CA SER A 382 -26.51 9.17 -21.08
C SER A 382 -27.26 8.12 -20.26
N ALA A 383 -28.59 8.25 -20.16
CA ALA A 383 -29.40 7.21 -19.51
C ALA A 383 -29.19 5.85 -20.20
N GLY A 384 -28.98 4.80 -19.39
CA GLY A 384 -28.72 3.43 -19.85
C GLY A 384 -27.25 3.11 -20.14
N GLU A 385 -26.36 4.11 -20.26
CA GLU A 385 -24.92 3.86 -20.44
C GLU A 385 -24.31 3.20 -19.20
N PRO A 386 -23.31 2.31 -19.38
CA PRO A 386 -22.66 1.64 -18.27
C PRO A 386 -21.87 2.65 -17.41
N LEU A 387 -22.05 2.56 -16.09
CA LEU A 387 -21.23 3.26 -15.09
C LEU A 387 -20.16 2.34 -14.54
N PHE A 388 -20.56 1.12 -14.17
CA PHE A 388 -19.69 0.10 -13.58
C PHE A 388 -20.00 -1.28 -14.15
N THR A 389 -18.99 -2.13 -14.28
CA THR A 389 -19.19 -3.57 -14.44
C THR A 389 -18.48 -4.29 -13.30
N LEU A 390 -19.26 -5.05 -12.52
CA LEU A 390 -18.81 -5.89 -11.42
C LEU A 390 -18.49 -7.28 -11.98
N TYR A 391 -17.43 -7.91 -11.50
CA TYR A 391 -17.00 -9.25 -11.88
C TYR A 391 -16.81 -10.12 -10.63
N THR A 392 -17.22 -11.38 -10.70
CA THR A 392 -17.00 -12.39 -9.65
C THR A 392 -17.16 -13.81 -10.20
N ASP A 393 -16.56 -14.79 -9.54
CA ASP A 393 -16.82 -16.22 -9.79
C ASP A 393 -17.98 -16.76 -8.94
N THR A 394 -18.60 -15.92 -8.10
CA THR A 394 -19.69 -16.32 -7.20
C THR A 394 -20.85 -15.33 -7.31
N PRO A 395 -21.85 -15.59 -8.18
CA PRO A 395 -22.89 -14.62 -8.51
C PRO A 395 -23.73 -14.21 -7.29
N GLU A 396 -23.82 -15.05 -6.26
CA GLU A 396 -24.52 -14.76 -5.00
C GLU A 396 -23.87 -13.60 -4.22
N ARG A 397 -22.63 -13.22 -4.54
CA ARG A 397 -21.93 -12.07 -3.93
C ARG A 397 -22.34 -10.73 -4.52
N ILE A 398 -22.90 -10.71 -5.74
CA ILE A 398 -23.23 -9.47 -6.47
C ILE A 398 -24.23 -8.60 -5.69
N PRO A 399 -25.35 -9.13 -5.13
CA PRO A 399 -26.30 -8.29 -4.41
C PRO A 399 -25.68 -7.55 -3.21
N ALA A 400 -24.79 -8.21 -2.46
CA ALA A 400 -24.11 -7.58 -1.33
C ALA A 400 -23.14 -6.47 -1.80
N ALA A 401 -22.39 -6.72 -2.89
CA ALA A 401 -21.51 -5.72 -3.47
C ALA A 401 -22.29 -4.51 -4.03
N MET A 402 -23.43 -4.73 -4.67
CA MET A 402 -24.32 -3.65 -5.13
C MET A 402 -24.87 -2.84 -3.95
N GLY A 403 -25.15 -3.49 -2.82
CA GLY A 403 -25.59 -2.81 -1.60
C GLY A 403 -24.56 -1.81 -1.06
N GLU A 404 -23.26 -2.12 -1.15
CA GLU A 404 -22.20 -1.17 -0.79
C GLU A 404 -22.13 0.04 -1.75
N LEU A 405 -22.55 -0.14 -3.02
CA LEU A 405 -22.58 0.94 -4.02
C LEU A 405 -23.83 1.82 -3.95
N ASP A 406 -24.85 1.42 -3.18
CA ASP A 406 -26.09 2.21 -3.03
C ASP A 406 -25.79 3.54 -2.31
N GLY A 407 -26.12 4.66 -2.95
CA GLY A 407 -25.77 6.00 -2.47
C GLY A 407 -24.28 6.36 -2.53
N ALA A 408 -23.41 5.47 -2.99
CA ALA A 408 -21.96 5.68 -3.08
C ALA A 408 -21.51 6.39 -4.38
N PHE A 409 -22.44 6.65 -5.29
CA PHE A 409 -22.18 7.42 -6.50
C PHE A 409 -23.40 8.26 -6.88
N SER A 410 -23.20 9.21 -7.79
CA SER A 410 -24.30 10.04 -8.30
C SER A 410 -24.16 10.36 -9.79
N VAL A 411 -25.30 10.62 -10.43
CA VAL A 411 -25.36 11.33 -11.72
C VAL A 411 -26.02 12.66 -11.45
N VAL A 412 -25.36 13.75 -11.82
CA VAL A 412 -25.73 15.15 -11.52
C VAL A 412 -25.93 15.96 -12.81
N ASP A 413 -26.64 17.09 -12.73
CA ASP A 413 -26.93 17.90 -13.93
C ASP A 413 -25.73 18.74 -14.37
N THR A 414 -24.90 19.17 -13.40
CA THR A 414 -23.68 19.93 -13.62
C THR A 414 -22.53 19.23 -12.92
N ALA A 415 -21.36 19.19 -13.56
CA ALA A 415 -20.16 18.60 -12.99
C ALA A 415 -19.92 19.19 -11.59
N PRO A 416 -19.66 18.35 -10.57
CA PRO A 416 -19.27 18.87 -9.28
C PRO A 416 -18.00 19.72 -9.45
N PRO A 417 -17.79 20.75 -8.61
CA PRO A 417 -16.50 21.46 -8.60
C PRO A 417 -15.39 20.42 -8.48
N LYS A 418 -14.29 20.61 -9.23
CA LYS A 418 -13.14 19.69 -9.19
C LYS A 418 -12.82 19.37 -7.74
N SER A 419 -12.73 18.08 -7.44
CA SER A 419 -12.19 17.62 -6.17
C SER A 419 -10.78 18.17 -5.98
N ARG A 420 -10.27 18.04 -4.75
CA ARG A 420 -8.89 18.32 -4.39
C ARG A 420 -7.91 17.78 -5.46
N PRO A 421 -6.75 18.42 -5.68
CA PRO A 421 -5.77 17.92 -6.62
C PRO A 421 -5.31 16.50 -6.24
N LEU A 422 -4.96 15.69 -7.23
CA LEU A 422 -4.44 14.32 -7.02
C LEU A 422 -3.21 14.31 -6.11
N ILE A 423 -2.30 15.26 -6.35
CA ILE A 423 -1.16 15.54 -5.47
C ILE A 423 -1.55 16.72 -4.57
N ILE A 424 -1.77 16.45 -3.30
CA ILE A 424 -2.24 17.45 -2.32
C ILE A 424 -1.06 18.25 -1.78
N ASP A 425 0.01 17.54 -1.40
CA ASP A 425 1.20 18.16 -0.85
C ASP A 425 2.42 17.25 -0.93
N ARG A 426 3.60 17.85 -0.74
CA ARG A 426 4.87 17.16 -0.57
C ARG A 426 5.49 17.55 0.76
N ILE A 427 5.71 16.57 1.61
CA ILE A 427 6.39 16.73 2.90
C ILE A 427 7.82 16.24 2.77
N ALA A 428 8.75 17.17 2.88
CA ALA A 428 10.17 16.94 3.01
C ALA A 428 10.70 17.77 4.19
N ARG A 429 11.97 17.58 4.55
CA ARG A 429 12.61 18.31 5.65
C ARG A 429 12.67 19.81 5.42
#